data_AF-A0AAD1ILJ8-F1
#
_entry.id   AF-A0AAD1ILJ8-F1
#
_cell.length_a   1.000
_cell.length_b   1.000
_cell.length_c   1.000
_cell.angle_alpha   90.00
_cell.angle_beta   90.00
_cell.angle_gamma   90.00
#
_symmetry.space_group_name_H-M   'P 1'
#
loop_
_entity.id
_entity.type
_entity.pdbx_description
1 polymer ?
#
loop_
_entity_poly.entity_id
_entity_poly.type
_entity_poly.pdbx_seq_one_letter_code
_entity_poly.pdbx_strand_id
1 'polypeptide(L)'
;MTPPNDTRRVAAGGPANSVAAGGPANSVVLELIEHTTKIAEAQDRGDLVARLARARKRIGDPQIRVVIAGQLKQGKSLLLNSLLNMPVARVGDDESTVLATVVSYAEQPSARLVVARPEGEEPELVEIPTTDLGKDLRRAPQAGGREVLRVEVTVPSPLLKGGLAFVDTPGVGGHGQPHLSATLGLLPDADAMLMISDTSQEFTEPEMTFIRQALEICPVAAIVATKTDLYPHWRQVADANRVHLQRAGVTTPMIPVSSTLRSHAVQLNDKELNEESNFPAIVKFLSEEVLSRNTDRVRIQVVNEIRAAAEHLTMAVQSELSALNDPQARGNLTADLERRKQEAQDALQHTALWQQVLNDGIADLTADVDHDLRQRFRNITFHTERVIDAGDPTLHWAEIGAELEEAVATAVGDNFVWAYQRAEALAAEVARTFMEAGLDAVRMPAIDAREMGAEFSEFRSLAHLEAKPLKLGHKIVTGMRGSYGGVLMFGMLTSFAGLGMFNPLSLGAGFVLGRKAYKEDMENRMLRVRSEAKTNVRRFVDDVAFVVGKESRDRLKGIQRQLRDHYREIANQTTRSLNESLQATIAAAKLEESERNTRVKELERQLNILRQVVEHAEKLGAPAAAPVAAT
;
A
#
# COMPACT_ATOMS: atom_id res chain seq x y z
N MET A 1 24.89 57.44 38.26
CA MET A 1 24.20 56.59 39.26
C MET A 1 22.74 57.00 39.33
N THR A 2 21.89 56.33 38.53
CA THR A 2 20.46 56.01 38.72
C THR A 2 19.88 55.58 37.37
N PRO A 3 19.19 54.44 37.31
CA PRO A 3 18.06 54.28 36.42
C PRO A 3 16.77 54.01 37.22
N PRO A 4 15.59 54.43 36.74
CA PRO A 4 14.31 54.06 37.32
C PRO A 4 13.60 52.92 36.55
N ASN A 5 12.86 52.13 37.33
CA ASN A 5 11.61 51.39 37.05
C ASN A 5 11.16 51.15 35.60
N ASP A 6 10.76 49.91 35.28
CA ASP A 6 9.33 49.58 35.37
C ASP A 6 9.05 48.07 35.44
N THR A 7 8.07 47.73 36.27
CA THR A 7 7.49 46.42 36.52
C THR A 7 6.47 46.06 35.44
N ARG A 8 6.48 44.82 34.90
CA ARG A 8 5.24 44.16 34.43
C ARG A 8 5.34 42.64 34.47
N ARG A 9 4.34 42.08 35.16
CA ARG A 9 4.09 40.66 35.44
C ARG A 9 3.88 39.84 34.16
N VAL A 10 4.43 38.64 34.18
CA VAL A 10 4.17 37.52 33.28
C VAL A 10 2.72 37.06 33.45
N ALA A 11 1.92 37.14 32.39
CA ALA A 11 0.62 36.50 32.29
C ALA A 11 0.79 35.19 31.50
N ALA A 12 0.39 34.09 32.13
CA ALA A 12 0.36 32.76 31.53
C ALA A 12 -0.62 32.73 30.34
N GLY A 13 -0.12 32.36 29.16
CA GLY A 13 -0.93 32.08 27.99
C GLY A 13 -1.64 30.73 28.13
N GLY A 14 -2.96 30.73 27.99
CA GLY A 14 -3.79 29.52 27.91
C GLY A 14 -3.57 28.73 26.60
N PRO A 15 -4.19 27.55 26.47
CA PRO A 15 -3.91 26.63 25.38
C PRO A 15 -4.39 27.21 24.04
N ALA A 16 -3.48 27.27 23.07
CA ALA A 16 -3.77 27.70 21.71
C ALA A 16 -4.59 26.64 20.97
N ASN A 17 -5.78 27.03 20.50
CA ASN A 17 -6.60 26.26 19.57
C ASN A 17 -5.86 25.99 18.25
N SER A 18 -5.60 24.73 17.93
CA SER A 18 -4.97 24.24 16.71
C SER A 18 -5.97 24.05 15.55
N VAL A 19 -6.77 25.06 15.23
CA VAL A 19 -7.78 24.99 14.15
C VAL A 19 -7.43 25.99 13.04
N ALA A 20 -6.62 25.59 12.06
CA ALA A 20 -6.62 26.18 10.71
C ALA A 20 -5.63 25.44 9.78
N ALA A 21 -6.03 24.31 9.22
CA ALA A 21 -5.38 23.73 8.02
C ALA A 21 -6.37 23.16 6.98
N GLY A 22 -7.69 23.17 7.25
CA GLY A 22 -8.71 22.73 6.30
C GLY A 22 -9.48 23.92 5.72
N GLY A 23 -9.80 23.88 4.42
CA GLY A 23 -10.69 24.86 3.79
C GLY A 23 -12.09 24.90 4.44
N PRO A 24 -12.96 25.85 4.06
CA PRO A 24 -14.27 26.08 4.70
C PRO A 24 -15.21 24.85 4.68
N ALA A 25 -15.01 23.91 3.75
CA ALA A 25 -15.74 22.65 3.74
C ALA A 25 -15.30 21.69 4.86
N ASN A 26 -14.00 21.63 5.19
CA ASN A 26 -13.48 20.74 6.23
C ASN A 26 -13.86 21.22 7.63
N SER A 27 -13.96 22.54 7.86
CA SER A 27 -14.46 23.07 9.13
C SER A 27 -15.91 22.67 9.37
N VAL A 28 -16.78 22.74 8.34
CA VAL A 28 -18.17 22.28 8.45
C VAL A 28 -18.24 20.78 8.74
N VAL A 29 -17.43 19.96 8.07
CA VAL A 29 -17.39 18.51 8.35
C VAL A 29 -16.93 18.23 9.79
N LEU A 30 -15.93 18.95 10.29
CA LEU A 30 -15.48 18.82 11.68
C LEU A 30 -16.55 19.22 12.70
N GLU A 31 -17.30 20.29 12.43
CA GLU A 31 -18.46 20.70 13.25
C GLU A 31 -19.55 19.62 13.25
N LEU A 32 -19.87 19.03 12.10
CA LEU A 32 -20.84 17.93 12.00
C LEU A 32 -20.39 16.70 12.78
N ILE A 33 -19.10 16.36 12.75
CA ILE A 33 -18.53 15.30 13.59
C ILE A 33 -18.74 15.62 15.07
N GLU A 34 -18.43 16.85 15.50
CA GLU A 34 -18.55 17.26 16.90
C GLU A 34 -20.02 17.21 17.38
N HIS A 35 -20.96 17.73 16.59
CA HIS A 35 -22.40 17.67 16.91
C HIS A 35 -22.90 16.23 17.02
N THR A 36 -22.52 15.37 16.07
CA THR A 36 -22.93 13.96 16.10
C THR A 36 -22.30 13.22 17.28
N THR A 37 -21.05 13.55 17.62
CA THR A 37 -20.33 12.95 18.77
C THR A 37 -21.02 13.30 20.08
N LYS A 38 -21.43 14.56 20.30
CA LYS A 38 -22.15 14.98 21.52
C LYS A 38 -23.48 14.24 21.71
N ILE A 39 -24.21 13.99 20.62
CA ILE A 39 -25.47 13.22 20.68
C ILE A 39 -25.18 11.74 20.94
N ALA A 40 -24.13 11.19 20.33
CA ALA A 40 -23.68 9.83 20.59
C ALA A 40 -23.30 9.64 22.06
N GLU A 41 -22.55 10.57 22.65
CA GLU A 41 -22.20 10.56 24.08
C GLU A 41 -23.45 10.62 24.99
N ALA A 42 -24.42 11.49 24.66
CA ALA A 42 -25.66 11.61 25.42
C ALA A 42 -26.55 10.35 25.38
N GLN A 43 -26.37 9.51 24.35
CA GLN A 43 -27.07 8.24 24.16
C GLN A 43 -26.21 7.01 24.54
N ASP A 44 -25.07 7.23 25.22
CA ASP A 44 -24.12 6.18 25.64
C ASP A 44 -23.61 5.28 24.49
N ARG A 45 -23.46 5.88 23.29
CA ARG A 45 -22.98 5.23 22.05
C ARG A 45 -21.47 5.30 21.88
N GLY A 46 -20.75 4.67 22.81
CA GLY A 46 -19.28 4.63 22.77
C GLY A 46 -18.69 4.07 21.46
N ASP A 47 -19.42 3.18 20.78
CA ASP A 47 -19.08 2.64 19.46
C ASP A 47 -19.10 3.71 18.36
N LEU A 48 -20.15 4.54 18.33
CA LEU A 48 -20.26 5.65 17.37
C LEU A 48 -19.28 6.77 17.68
N VAL A 49 -19.02 7.06 18.96
CA VAL A 49 -17.98 8.01 19.38
C VAL A 49 -16.61 7.57 18.86
N ALA A 50 -16.24 6.30 19.05
CA ALA A 50 -14.98 5.77 18.55
C ALA A 50 -14.90 5.84 17.01
N ARG A 51 -15.99 5.53 16.31
CA ARG A 51 -16.08 5.63 14.84
C ARG A 51 -15.90 7.07 14.35
N LEU A 52 -16.62 8.03 14.94
CA LEU A 52 -16.51 9.46 14.62
C LEU A 52 -15.13 10.03 14.95
N ALA A 53 -14.47 9.53 16.01
CA ALA A 53 -13.09 9.88 16.33
C ALA A 53 -12.10 9.41 15.25
N ARG A 54 -12.30 8.20 14.69
CA ARG A 54 -11.51 7.72 13.54
C ARG A 54 -11.78 8.57 12.29
N ALA A 55 -13.04 8.90 12.01
CA ALA A 55 -13.42 9.79 10.91
C ALA A 55 -12.74 11.17 11.03
N ARG A 56 -12.73 11.73 12.26
CA ARG A 56 -12.05 12.99 12.60
C ARG A 56 -10.55 12.91 12.35
N LYS A 57 -9.91 11.81 12.74
CA LYS A 57 -8.48 11.61 12.50
C LYS A 57 -8.19 11.54 11.00
N ARG A 58 -9.01 10.81 10.23
CA ARG A 58 -8.83 10.63 8.78
C ARG A 58 -8.99 11.93 7.99
N ILE A 59 -9.88 12.84 8.40
CA ILE A 59 -10.00 14.16 7.74
C ILE A 59 -8.90 15.14 8.15
N GLY A 60 -8.36 15.00 9.37
CA GLY A 60 -7.27 15.85 9.87
C GLY A 60 -5.90 15.45 9.33
N ASP A 61 -5.69 14.15 9.12
CA ASP A 61 -4.47 13.58 8.55
C ASP A 61 -4.84 12.52 7.49
N PRO A 62 -5.07 12.94 6.24
CA PRO A 62 -5.54 12.04 5.23
C PRO A 62 -4.44 11.15 4.65
N GLN A 63 -3.15 11.26 5.03
CA GLN A 63 -2.06 10.36 4.59
C GLN A 63 -2.18 9.89 3.13
N ILE A 64 -2.27 10.82 2.18
CA ILE A 64 -2.44 10.55 0.75
C ILE A 64 -1.10 10.05 0.19
N ARG A 65 -1.00 8.74 -0.07
CA ARG A 65 0.28 8.07 -0.34
C ARG A 65 0.68 8.20 -1.81
N VAL A 66 1.86 8.77 -2.07
CA VAL A 66 2.47 8.88 -3.40
C VAL A 66 3.73 8.02 -3.45
N VAL A 67 3.68 6.92 -4.20
CA VAL A 67 4.82 6.01 -4.35
C VAL A 67 5.76 6.52 -5.44
N ILE A 68 7.04 6.65 -5.13
CA ILE A 68 8.10 7.03 -6.08
C ILE A 68 8.78 5.75 -6.55
N ALA A 69 8.38 5.25 -7.71
CA ALA A 69 8.87 3.99 -8.28
C ALA A 69 9.91 4.22 -9.38
N GLY A 70 10.70 3.20 -9.71
CA GLY A 70 11.66 3.25 -10.82
C GLY A 70 12.94 2.49 -10.53
N GLN A 71 13.74 2.25 -11.57
CA GLN A 71 14.99 1.49 -11.43
C GLN A 71 16.04 2.19 -10.55
N LEU A 72 17.09 1.46 -10.17
CA LEU A 72 18.25 2.04 -9.47
C LEU A 72 18.90 3.15 -10.30
N LYS A 73 19.47 4.15 -9.62
CA LYS A 73 20.18 5.30 -10.21
C LYS A 73 19.35 6.23 -11.10
N GLN A 74 18.01 6.10 -11.16
CA GLN A 74 17.14 7.00 -11.92
C GLN A 74 16.87 8.36 -11.23
N GLY A 75 17.38 8.58 -10.01
CA GLY A 75 17.28 9.86 -9.30
C GLY A 75 16.07 10.02 -8.37
N LYS A 76 15.43 8.92 -7.94
CA LYS A 76 14.26 8.90 -7.03
C LYS A 76 14.47 9.70 -5.74
N SER A 77 15.47 9.36 -4.95
CA SER A 77 15.74 10.01 -3.66
C SER A 77 16.18 11.47 -3.82
N LEU A 78 16.90 11.80 -4.90
CA LEU A 78 17.27 13.19 -5.20
C LEU A 78 16.05 14.03 -5.59
N LEU A 79 15.12 13.45 -6.36
CA LEU A 79 13.83 14.08 -6.68
C LEU A 79 13.04 14.38 -5.40
N LEU A 80 12.90 13.39 -4.50
CA LEU A 80 12.18 13.57 -3.23
C LEU A 80 12.82 14.67 -2.36
N ASN A 81 14.14 14.65 -2.20
CA ASN A 81 14.85 15.66 -1.44
C ASN A 81 14.67 17.07 -2.02
N SER A 82 14.72 17.19 -3.36
CA SER A 82 14.57 18.46 -4.06
C SER A 82 13.12 18.97 -4.06
N LEU A 83 12.15 18.06 -4.04
CA LEU A 83 10.73 18.38 -3.94
C LEU A 83 10.41 18.95 -2.56
N LEU A 84 10.92 18.30 -1.51
CA LEU A 84 10.68 18.68 -0.11
C LEU A 84 11.65 19.72 0.43
N ASN A 85 12.69 20.06 -0.34
CA ASN A 85 13.79 20.93 0.08
C ASN A 85 14.48 20.47 1.39
N MET A 86 14.56 19.16 1.60
CA MET A 86 15.11 18.56 2.82
C MET A 86 15.78 17.22 2.49
N PRO A 87 16.91 16.87 3.14
CA PRO A 87 17.60 15.61 2.93
C PRO A 87 16.92 14.47 3.70
N VAL A 88 15.72 14.06 3.24
CA VAL A 88 14.90 13.03 3.90
C VAL A 88 15.24 11.61 3.46
N ALA A 89 15.85 11.47 2.28
CA ALA A 89 16.26 10.19 1.71
C ALA A 89 17.76 10.20 1.39
N ARG A 90 18.39 9.03 1.50
CA ARG A 90 19.81 8.84 1.18
C ARG A 90 20.04 8.95 -0.34
N VAL A 91 21.03 9.74 -0.74
CA VAL A 91 21.46 9.90 -2.14
C VAL A 91 22.95 9.53 -2.23
N GLY A 92 23.31 8.67 -3.18
CA GLY A 92 24.70 8.27 -3.41
C GLY A 92 24.87 7.39 -4.65
N ASP A 93 26.10 7.28 -5.15
CA ASP A 93 26.43 6.53 -6.37
C ASP A 93 26.42 5.00 -6.17
N ASP A 94 26.53 4.54 -4.92
CA ASP A 94 26.45 3.13 -4.51
C ASP A 94 25.15 2.87 -3.74
N GLU A 95 24.33 1.93 -4.23
CA GLU A 95 23.09 1.39 -3.61
C GLU A 95 22.31 2.42 -2.76
N SER A 96 21.83 3.50 -3.39
CA SER A 96 21.37 4.70 -2.68
C SER A 96 20.19 4.49 -1.72
N THR A 97 19.25 3.63 -2.09
CA THR A 97 18.00 3.42 -1.35
C THR A 97 17.80 1.92 -1.18
N VAL A 98 17.98 1.44 0.05
CA VAL A 98 17.90 -0.01 0.35
C VAL A 98 16.80 -0.34 1.37
N LEU A 99 16.12 0.69 1.87
CA LEU A 99 14.93 0.58 2.71
C LEU A 99 13.86 1.54 2.18
N ALA A 100 12.61 1.11 2.21
CA ALA A 100 11.49 2.00 1.92
C ALA A 100 11.44 3.13 2.95
N THR A 101 11.27 4.37 2.48
CA THR A 101 11.21 5.57 3.33
C THR A 101 9.88 6.27 3.11
N VAL A 102 9.07 6.36 4.17
CA VAL A 102 7.79 7.06 4.17
C VAL A 102 8.01 8.46 4.75
N VAL A 103 7.62 9.50 4.02
CA VAL A 103 7.80 10.89 4.43
C VAL A 103 6.44 11.60 4.51
N SER A 104 6.07 12.08 5.70
CA SER A 104 4.80 12.76 5.96
C SER A 104 4.99 14.08 6.74
N TYR A 105 3.89 14.82 6.96
CA TYR A 105 3.96 16.13 7.60
C TYR A 105 4.03 16.03 9.13
N ALA A 106 4.91 16.83 9.74
CA ALA A 106 4.80 17.23 11.14
C ALA A 106 5.42 18.62 11.34
N GLU A 107 4.97 19.36 12.36
CA GLU A 107 5.56 20.67 12.70
C GLU A 107 7.01 20.55 13.18
N GLN A 108 7.33 19.46 13.87
CA GLN A 108 8.67 19.16 14.35
C GLN A 108 9.23 17.95 13.58
N PRO A 109 10.45 18.06 13.01
CA PRO A 109 11.03 16.96 12.27
C PRO A 109 11.38 15.79 13.19
N SER A 110 11.01 14.58 12.81
CA SER A 110 11.37 13.33 13.53
C SER A 110 11.56 12.17 12.56
N ALA A 111 12.28 11.13 12.99
CA ALA A 111 12.55 9.95 12.20
C ALA A 111 12.48 8.69 13.07
N ARG A 112 11.86 7.63 12.55
CA ARG A 112 11.64 6.37 13.25
C ARG A 112 11.95 5.19 12.34
N LEU A 113 12.52 4.15 12.93
CA LEU A 113 12.61 2.83 12.31
C LEU A 113 11.35 2.04 12.65
N VAL A 114 10.82 1.33 11.66
CA VAL A 114 9.81 0.30 11.87
C VAL A 114 10.54 -1.04 11.86
N VAL A 115 10.58 -1.71 13.01
CA VAL A 115 11.40 -2.89 13.24
C VAL A 115 10.51 -4.12 13.43
N ALA A 116 10.80 -5.19 12.71
CA ALA A 116 10.04 -6.42 12.79
C ALA A 116 10.09 -7.03 14.20
N ARG A 117 8.96 -7.59 14.65
CA ARG A 117 8.89 -8.41 15.87
C ARG A 117 8.77 -9.89 15.52
N PRO A 118 9.17 -10.79 16.44
CA PRO A 118 8.97 -12.23 16.26
C PRO A 118 7.49 -12.58 16.00
N GLU A 119 7.26 -13.67 15.27
CA GLU A 119 5.93 -14.29 15.10
C GLU A 119 4.84 -13.40 14.48
N GLY A 120 5.21 -12.33 13.78
CA GLY A 120 4.26 -11.44 13.10
C GLY A 120 3.48 -10.55 14.06
N GLU A 121 3.99 -10.32 15.27
CA GLU A 121 3.48 -9.27 16.17
C GLU A 121 3.63 -7.87 15.54
N GLU A 122 2.86 -6.90 16.05
CA GLU A 122 2.93 -5.52 15.56
C GLU A 122 4.38 -4.99 15.56
N PRO A 123 4.84 -4.40 14.45
CA PRO A 123 6.18 -3.84 14.36
C PRO A 123 6.47 -2.79 15.45
N GLU A 124 7.71 -2.76 15.93
CA GLU A 124 8.16 -1.79 16.92
C GLU A 124 8.63 -0.50 16.25
N LEU A 125 8.17 0.64 16.78
CA LEU A 125 8.65 1.95 16.37
C LEU A 125 9.84 2.39 17.23
N VAL A 126 10.99 2.62 16.61
CA VAL A 126 12.23 3.02 17.29
C VAL A 126 12.70 4.37 16.78
N GLU A 127 12.68 5.39 17.64
CA GLU A 127 13.12 6.76 17.30
C GLU A 127 14.63 6.80 16.96
N ILE A 128 14.98 7.56 15.92
CA ILE A 128 16.36 7.82 15.50
C ILE A 128 16.60 9.31 15.24
N PRO A 129 17.84 9.81 15.40
CA PRO A 129 18.18 11.17 15.00
C PRO A 129 17.98 11.38 13.49
N THR A 130 17.40 12.50 13.08
CA THR A 130 17.25 12.86 11.65
C THR A 130 18.58 12.98 10.91
N THR A 131 19.68 13.24 11.63
CA THR A 131 21.04 13.24 11.07
C THR A 131 21.51 11.86 10.59
N ASP A 132 20.86 10.78 11.03
CA ASP A 132 21.21 9.41 10.66
C ASP A 132 20.55 8.97 9.34
N LEU A 133 19.63 9.75 8.76
CA LEU A 133 18.92 9.42 7.53
C LEU A 133 19.84 9.25 6.30
N GLY A 134 21.05 9.83 6.33
CA GLY A 134 22.06 9.62 5.29
C GLY A 134 22.84 8.30 5.39
N LYS A 135 22.68 7.54 6.49
CA LYS A 135 23.40 6.28 6.76
C LYS A 135 22.63 5.07 6.23
N ASP A 136 23.28 3.91 6.19
CA ASP A 136 22.59 2.64 5.92
C ASP A 136 21.82 2.18 7.17
N LEU A 137 20.50 2.35 7.14
CA LEU A 137 19.62 2.06 8.27
C LEU A 137 19.20 0.58 8.38
N ARG A 138 19.56 -0.29 7.42
CA ARG A 138 19.25 -1.74 7.49
C ARG A 138 19.88 -2.41 8.70
N ARG A 139 21.02 -1.89 9.14
CA ARG A 139 21.80 -2.38 10.27
C ARG A 139 21.94 -1.32 11.36
N ALA A 140 20.92 -0.44 11.47
CA ALA A 140 20.89 0.57 12.50
C ALA A 140 21.08 -0.09 13.88
N PRO A 141 22.04 0.35 14.70
CA PRO A 141 22.28 -0.22 16.03
C PRO A 141 21.02 -0.27 16.90
N GLN A 142 20.14 0.71 16.73
CA GLN A 142 18.86 0.86 17.42
C GLN A 142 17.88 -0.29 17.12
N ALA A 143 18.02 -0.96 15.97
CA ALA A 143 17.21 -2.14 15.65
C ALA A 143 17.62 -3.39 16.46
N GLY A 144 18.78 -3.38 17.12
CA GLY A 144 19.24 -4.51 17.93
C GLY A 144 19.51 -5.78 17.13
N GLY A 145 19.86 -5.64 15.84
CA GLY A 145 20.05 -6.77 14.93
C GLY A 145 18.77 -7.38 14.38
N ARG A 146 17.61 -6.83 14.73
CA ARG A 146 16.31 -7.16 14.13
C ARG A 146 16.19 -6.54 12.74
N GLU A 147 15.32 -7.12 11.93
CA GLU A 147 15.03 -6.63 10.58
C GLU A 147 14.33 -5.27 10.64
N VAL A 148 14.87 -4.32 9.86
CA VAL A 148 14.25 -3.00 9.67
C VAL A 148 13.36 -3.09 8.45
N LEU A 149 12.07 -2.89 8.66
CA LEU A 149 11.04 -2.99 7.62
C LEU A 149 11.02 -1.74 6.75
N ARG A 150 10.98 -0.57 7.39
CA ARG A 150 10.97 0.74 6.71
C ARG A 150 11.41 1.85 7.65
N VAL A 151 11.58 3.05 7.10
CA VAL A 151 11.86 4.27 7.84
C VAL A 151 10.67 5.22 7.68
N GLU A 152 10.18 5.76 8.79
CA GLU A 152 9.14 6.78 8.81
C GLU A 152 9.77 8.12 9.20
N VAL A 153 9.65 9.12 8.34
CA VAL A 153 10.22 10.45 8.51
C VAL A 153 9.08 11.46 8.48
N THR A 154 9.12 12.41 9.40
CA THR A 154 8.18 13.53 9.40
C THR A 154 8.93 14.83 9.26
N VAL A 155 8.42 15.75 8.44
CA VAL A 155 9.07 17.04 8.17
C VAL A 155 8.07 18.18 7.99
N PRO A 156 8.46 19.43 8.34
CA PRO A 156 7.59 20.61 8.21
C PRO A 156 7.58 21.16 6.78
N SER A 157 7.26 20.33 5.78
CA SER A 157 7.16 20.76 4.39
C SER A 157 5.76 21.28 4.07
N PRO A 158 5.61 22.49 3.48
CA PRO A 158 4.31 23.00 3.02
C PRO A 158 3.61 22.07 2.03
N LEU A 159 4.35 21.31 1.21
CA LEU A 159 3.76 20.35 0.26
C LEU A 159 3.07 19.19 0.98
N LEU A 160 3.57 18.78 2.14
CA LEU A 160 3.00 17.68 2.93
C LEU A 160 1.84 18.15 3.82
N LYS A 161 1.72 19.46 4.08
CA LYS A 161 0.68 20.02 4.97
C LYS A 161 -0.74 19.73 4.49
N GLY A 162 -0.94 19.57 3.18
CA GLY A 162 -2.23 19.14 2.60
C GLY A 162 -2.56 17.67 2.87
N GLY A 163 -1.65 16.91 3.47
CA GLY A 163 -1.81 15.50 3.79
C GLY A 163 -1.17 14.55 2.78
N LEU A 164 -0.33 15.04 1.86
CA LEU A 164 0.52 14.16 1.03
C LEU A 164 1.54 13.43 1.91
N ALA A 165 1.79 12.16 1.58
CA ALA A 165 2.85 11.34 2.14
C ALA A 165 3.60 10.66 0.98
N PHE A 166 4.92 10.79 0.92
CA PHE A 166 5.72 10.15 -0.13
C PHE A 166 6.30 8.82 0.36
N VAL A 167 6.34 7.83 -0.52
CA VAL A 167 7.03 6.56 -0.27
C VAL A 167 8.18 6.45 -1.27
N ASP A 168 9.40 6.69 -0.81
CA ASP A 168 10.61 6.43 -1.60
C ASP A 168 10.91 4.93 -1.56
N THR A 169 10.99 4.32 -2.74
CA THR A 169 11.20 2.88 -2.86
C THR A 169 12.68 2.56 -3.02
N PRO A 170 13.15 1.41 -2.50
CA PRO A 170 14.49 0.93 -2.81
C PRO A 170 14.77 0.89 -4.30
N GLY A 171 16.03 1.04 -4.68
CA GLY A 171 16.44 0.87 -6.07
C GLY A 171 16.33 -0.59 -6.50
N VAL A 172 15.55 -0.82 -7.55
CA VAL A 172 15.24 -2.16 -8.10
C VAL A 172 15.82 -2.32 -9.50
N GLY A 173 16.07 -3.57 -9.93
CA GLY A 173 16.63 -3.89 -11.25
C GLY A 173 18.16 -3.82 -11.39
N GLY A 174 18.90 -3.71 -10.29
CA GLY A 174 20.36 -3.85 -10.26
C GLY A 174 20.82 -5.27 -9.92
N HIS A 175 22.08 -5.62 -10.18
CA HIS A 175 22.65 -6.93 -9.80
C HIS A 175 22.52 -7.16 -8.29
N GLY A 176 21.92 -8.28 -7.89
CA GLY A 176 21.68 -8.60 -6.48
C GLY A 176 20.58 -7.76 -5.80
N GLN A 177 19.75 -7.04 -6.56
CA GLN A 177 18.63 -6.25 -6.04
C GLN A 177 17.28 -6.86 -6.49
N PRO A 178 16.16 -6.60 -5.77
CA PRO A 178 14.84 -7.02 -6.23
C PRO A 178 14.52 -6.47 -7.62
N HIS A 179 13.73 -7.20 -8.40
CA HIS A 179 13.20 -6.72 -9.69
C HIS A 179 12.22 -5.56 -9.50
N LEU A 180 12.02 -4.78 -10.56
CA LEU A 180 11.11 -3.62 -10.55
C LEU A 180 9.68 -4.00 -10.13
N SER A 181 9.21 -5.19 -10.50
CA SER A 181 7.92 -5.76 -10.10
C SER A 181 7.73 -5.89 -8.58
N ALA A 182 8.81 -5.90 -7.80
CA ALA A 182 8.72 -5.88 -6.34
C ALA A 182 8.11 -4.57 -5.79
N THR A 183 8.07 -3.52 -6.59
CA THR A 183 7.42 -2.26 -6.20
C THR A 183 5.89 -2.35 -6.27
N LEU A 184 5.33 -3.36 -6.95
CA LEU A 184 3.92 -3.40 -7.34
C LEU A 184 2.94 -3.45 -6.19
N GLY A 185 3.28 -4.00 -5.03
CA GLY A 185 2.33 -3.98 -3.93
C GLY A 185 2.51 -2.86 -2.93
N LEU A 186 3.25 -1.81 -3.27
CA LEU A 186 3.20 -0.55 -2.52
C LEU A 186 2.09 0.43 -2.92
N LEU A 187 1.62 0.62 -4.16
CA LEU A 187 0.83 -0.30 -4.97
C LEU A 187 -0.65 -0.17 -4.54
N PRO A 188 -1.30 -1.24 -4.06
CA PRO A 188 -2.69 -1.23 -3.60
C PRO A 188 -3.00 -0.08 -2.63
N ASP A 189 -2.06 0.27 -1.76
CA ASP A 189 -2.22 1.33 -0.75
C ASP A 189 -1.93 2.74 -1.27
N ALA A 190 -1.43 2.86 -2.50
CA ALA A 190 -1.00 4.12 -3.07
C ALA A 190 -2.17 4.87 -3.70
N ASP A 191 -2.25 6.17 -3.39
CA ASP A 191 -3.20 7.08 -3.99
C ASP A 191 -2.70 7.65 -5.32
N ALA A 192 -1.37 7.65 -5.53
CA ALA A 192 -0.75 7.96 -6.81
C ALA A 192 0.67 7.35 -6.93
N MET A 193 1.18 7.27 -8.16
CA MET A 193 2.54 6.86 -8.45
C MET A 193 3.32 7.91 -9.26
N LEU A 194 4.56 8.18 -8.88
CA LEU A 194 5.55 8.87 -9.72
C LEU A 194 6.54 7.82 -10.23
N MET A 195 6.47 7.48 -11.52
CA MET A 195 7.41 6.57 -12.17
C MET A 195 8.62 7.35 -12.66
N ILE A 196 9.79 7.07 -12.10
CA ILE A 196 11.03 7.78 -12.35
C ILE A 196 11.87 6.99 -13.35
N SER A 197 12.18 7.64 -14.48
CA SER A 197 13.12 7.13 -15.48
C SER A 197 13.94 8.32 -15.99
N ASP A 198 15.27 8.19 -15.99
CA ASP A 198 16.13 9.27 -16.42
C ASP A 198 16.16 9.39 -17.94
N THR A 199 16.66 10.52 -18.43
CA THR A 199 16.68 10.84 -19.85
C THR A 199 17.95 10.37 -20.56
N SER A 200 18.64 9.36 -20.03
CA SER A 200 19.85 8.78 -20.64
C SER A 200 19.54 7.88 -21.84
N GLN A 201 18.40 7.20 -21.80
CA GLN A 201 17.94 6.26 -22.82
C GLN A 201 16.41 6.17 -22.83
N GLU A 202 15.86 5.57 -23.89
CA GLU A 202 14.44 5.24 -23.97
C GLU A 202 14.06 4.18 -22.92
N PHE A 203 12.76 4.01 -22.68
CA PHE A 203 12.27 3.00 -21.74
C PHE A 203 12.78 1.61 -22.10
N THR A 204 13.23 0.90 -21.07
CA THR A 204 13.54 -0.53 -21.16
C THR A 204 12.26 -1.37 -21.13
N GLU A 205 12.31 -2.60 -21.65
CA GLU A 205 11.18 -3.54 -21.61
C GLU A 205 10.69 -3.81 -20.16
N PRO A 206 11.57 -3.98 -19.16
CA PRO A 206 11.14 -4.05 -17.75
C PRO A 206 10.38 -2.81 -17.27
N GLU A 207 10.79 -1.60 -17.66
CA GLU A 207 10.09 -0.37 -17.28
C GLU A 207 8.70 -0.31 -17.92
N MET A 208 8.58 -0.63 -19.21
CA MET A 208 7.28 -0.66 -19.88
C MET A 208 6.34 -1.71 -19.32
N THR A 209 6.86 -2.88 -18.96
CA THR A 209 6.09 -3.95 -18.31
C THR A 209 5.61 -3.52 -16.93
N PHE A 210 6.50 -2.94 -16.11
CA PHE A 210 6.13 -2.41 -14.81
C PHE A 210 5.09 -1.29 -14.91
N ILE A 211 5.25 -0.33 -15.84
CA ILE A 211 4.30 0.77 -16.02
C ILE A 211 2.90 0.21 -16.31
N ARG A 212 2.76 -0.78 -17.19
CA ARG A 212 1.48 -1.42 -17.49
C ARG A 212 0.88 -2.09 -16.25
N GLN A 213 1.66 -2.92 -15.55
CA GLN A 213 1.22 -3.61 -14.34
C GLN A 213 0.82 -2.63 -13.22
N ALA A 214 1.60 -1.56 -13.04
CA ALA A 214 1.37 -0.57 -12.01
C ALA A 214 0.08 0.22 -12.26
N LEU A 215 -0.23 0.56 -13.51
CA LEU A 215 -1.43 1.32 -13.87
C LEU A 215 -2.74 0.53 -13.70
N GLU A 216 -2.68 -0.81 -13.75
CA GLU A 216 -3.82 -1.68 -13.42
C GLU A 216 -4.20 -1.63 -11.93
N ILE A 217 -3.24 -1.26 -11.07
CA ILE A 217 -3.43 -1.17 -9.60
C ILE A 217 -3.61 0.28 -9.16
N CYS A 218 -2.77 1.19 -9.65
CA CYS A 218 -2.74 2.61 -9.31
C CYS A 218 -2.87 3.46 -10.59
N PRO A 219 -4.11 3.79 -11.01
CA PRO A 219 -4.35 4.51 -12.28
C PRO A 219 -3.85 5.96 -12.29
N VAL A 220 -3.75 6.59 -11.11
CA VAL A 220 -3.27 7.97 -10.99
C VAL A 220 -1.74 7.95 -10.95
N ALA A 221 -1.11 8.18 -12.10
CA ALA A 221 0.35 8.19 -12.19
C ALA A 221 0.88 9.33 -13.06
N ALA A 222 2.16 9.64 -12.90
CA ALA A 222 2.93 10.46 -13.82
C ALA A 222 4.30 9.83 -14.07
N ILE A 223 4.78 9.89 -15.31
CA ILE A 223 6.16 9.59 -15.65
C ILE A 223 6.98 10.85 -15.40
N VAL A 224 8.04 10.74 -14.60
CA VAL A 224 8.97 11.84 -14.34
C VAL A 224 10.29 11.53 -15.04
N ALA A 225 10.56 12.27 -16.12
CA ALA A 225 11.76 12.09 -16.95
C ALA A 225 12.91 12.93 -16.38
N THR A 226 13.76 12.33 -15.56
CA THR A 226 14.76 13.05 -14.74
C THR A 226 16.06 13.35 -15.48
N LYS A 227 16.93 14.15 -14.83
CA LYS A 227 18.30 14.49 -15.28
C LYS A 227 18.35 15.24 -16.61
N THR A 228 17.36 16.10 -16.88
CA THR A 228 17.35 16.94 -18.09
C THR A 228 18.52 17.92 -18.16
N ASP A 229 19.13 18.25 -17.02
CA ASP A 229 20.37 19.03 -16.92
C ASP A 229 21.62 18.29 -17.40
N LEU A 230 21.61 16.95 -17.34
CA LEU A 230 22.78 16.13 -17.66
C LEU A 230 22.81 15.69 -19.13
N TYR A 231 21.65 15.48 -19.75
CA TYR A 231 21.55 14.91 -21.10
C TYR A 231 21.04 15.94 -22.12
N PRO A 232 21.90 16.50 -23.00
CA PRO A 232 21.50 17.56 -23.95
C PRO A 232 20.35 17.18 -24.90
N HIS A 233 20.22 15.88 -25.20
CA HIS A 233 19.21 15.34 -26.10
C HIS A 233 17.99 14.75 -25.38
N TRP A 234 17.79 15.08 -24.09
CA TRP A 234 16.69 14.56 -23.27
C TRP A 234 15.30 14.69 -23.93
N ARG A 235 15.08 15.73 -24.74
CA ARG A 235 13.81 15.93 -25.46
C ARG A 235 13.50 14.81 -26.43
N GLN A 236 14.51 14.31 -27.16
CA GLN A 236 14.35 13.21 -28.11
C GLN A 236 13.95 11.93 -27.40
N VAL A 237 14.60 11.64 -26.27
CA VAL A 237 14.27 10.50 -25.41
C VAL A 237 12.85 10.62 -24.85
N ALA A 238 12.47 11.79 -24.34
CA ALA A 238 11.12 12.03 -23.83
C ALA A 238 10.06 11.89 -24.93
N ASP A 239 10.31 12.40 -26.14
CA ASP A 239 9.40 12.27 -27.28
C ASP A 239 9.25 10.81 -27.74
N ALA A 240 10.36 10.06 -27.83
CA ALA A 240 10.33 8.63 -28.11
C ALA A 240 9.54 7.85 -27.05
N ASN A 241 9.78 8.14 -25.77
CA ASN A 241 9.06 7.52 -24.66
C ASN A 241 7.57 7.84 -24.68
N ARG A 242 7.15 9.06 -25.07
CA ARG A 242 5.71 9.37 -25.28
C ARG A 242 5.10 8.50 -26.38
N VAL A 243 5.83 8.29 -27.48
CA VAL A 243 5.37 7.40 -28.57
C VAL A 243 5.25 5.96 -28.09
N HIS A 244 6.20 5.46 -27.28
CA HIS A 244 6.11 4.11 -26.69
C HIS A 244 4.90 3.95 -25.78
N LEU A 245 4.63 4.93 -24.90
CA LEU A 245 3.43 4.93 -24.06
C LEU A 245 2.15 4.93 -24.91
N GLN A 246 2.08 5.77 -25.94
CA GLN A 246 0.94 5.84 -26.84
C GLN A 246 0.71 4.51 -27.59
N ARG A 247 1.77 3.87 -28.09
CA ARG A 247 1.70 2.55 -28.74
C ARG A 247 1.22 1.46 -27.79
N ALA A 248 1.56 1.57 -26.51
CA ALA A 248 1.10 0.67 -25.46
C ALA A 248 -0.30 1.01 -24.93
N GLY A 249 -0.97 2.05 -25.46
CA GLY A 249 -2.28 2.50 -24.98
C GLY A 249 -2.26 3.18 -23.61
N VAL A 250 -1.09 3.59 -23.14
CA VAL A 250 -0.89 4.26 -21.85
C VAL A 250 -0.98 5.78 -22.02
N THR A 251 -1.92 6.42 -21.30
CA THR A 251 -2.19 7.87 -21.40
C THR A 251 -1.54 8.70 -20.29
N THR A 252 -0.59 8.12 -19.55
CA THR A 252 0.05 8.75 -18.40
C THR A 252 0.86 9.99 -18.81
N PRO A 253 0.73 11.13 -18.10
CA PRO A 253 1.49 12.33 -18.41
C PRO A 253 2.99 12.13 -18.19
N MET A 254 3.81 12.77 -19.03
CA MET A 254 5.26 12.75 -18.91
C MET A 254 5.80 14.15 -18.57
N ILE A 255 6.49 14.24 -17.45
CA ILE A 255 6.99 15.49 -16.84
C ILE A 255 8.53 15.44 -16.79
N PRO A 256 9.23 16.10 -17.72
CA PRO A 256 10.69 16.17 -17.71
C PRO A 256 11.17 17.12 -16.63
N VAL A 257 12.16 16.76 -15.82
CA VAL A 257 12.63 17.59 -14.69
C VAL A 257 14.13 17.50 -14.43
N SER A 258 14.66 18.52 -13.77
CA SER A 258 16.00 18.52 -13.18
C SER A 258 15.96 18.80 -11.68
N SER A 259 16.26 17.77 -10.88
CA SER A 259 16.39 17.91 -9.42
C SER A 259 17.58 18.78 -9.03
N THR A 260 18.65 18.78 -9.84
CA THR A 260 19.84 19.62 -9.66
C THR A 260 19.47 21.10 -9.80
N LEU A 261 18.81 21.48 -10.90
CA LEU A 261 18.36 22.86 -11.13
C LEU A 261 17.38 23.30 -10.05
N ARG A 262 16.45 22.43 -9.65
CA ARG A 262 15.53 22.71 -8.54
C ARG A 262 16.27 22.99 -7.22
N SER A 263 17.26 22.17 -6.88
CA SER A 263 18.04 22.38 -5.66
C SER A 263 18.76 23.73 -5.67
N HIS A 264 19.38 24.11 -6.80
CA HIS A 264 19.99 25.43 -6.96
C HIS A 264 18.97 26.55 -6.91
N ALA A 265 17.82 26.38 -7.55
CA ALA A 265 16.74 27.36 -7.57
C ALA A 265 16.26 27.69 -6.15
N VAL A 266 16.13 26.67 -5.30
CA VAL A 266 15.74 26.89 -3.89
C VAL A 266 16.85 27.55 -3.08
N GLN A 267 18.11 27.15 -3.26
CA GLN A 267 19.26 27.76 -2.57
C GLN A 267 19.45 29.24 -2.93
N LEU A 268 19.23 29.59 -4.19
CA LEU A 268 19.37 30.95 -4.71
C LEU A 268 18.06 31.76 -4.62
N ASN A 269 16.95 31.12 -4.21
CA ASN A 269 15.61 31.68 -4.26
C ASN A 269 15.24 32.24 -5.66
N ASP A 270 15.67 31.53 -6.70
CA ASP A 270 15.52 31.89 -8.11
C ASP A 270 14.26 31.24 -8.72
N LYS A 271 13.30 32.09 -9.11
CA LYS A 271 12.04 31.63 -9.71
C LYS A 271 12.22 31.17 -11.15
N GLU A 272 13.12 31.78 -11.92
CA GLU A 272 13.35 31.42 -13.32
C GLU A 272 14.00 30.04 -13.40
N LEU A 273 15.01 29.80 -12.56
CA LEU A 273 15.66 28.49 -12.46
C LEU A 273 14.70 27.41 -11.94
N ASN A 274 13.73 27.78 -11.10
CA ASN A 274 12.69 26.88 -10.66
C ASN A 274 11.74 26.49 -11.81
N GLU A 275 11.32 27.44 -12.64
CA GLU A 275 10.54 27.15 -13.84
C GLU A 275 11.33 26.28 -14.82
N GLU A 276 12.62 26.56 -15.02
CA GLU A 276 13.51 25.75 -15.88
C GLU A 276 13.66 24.30 -15.37
N SER A 277 13.71 24.11 -14.05
CA SER A 277 13.74 22.76 -13.44
C SER A 277 12.48 21.94 -13.71
N ASN A 278 11.39 22.61 -14.09
CA ASN A 278 10.05 22.07 -14.34
C ASN A 278 9.39 21.33 -13.15
N PHE A 279 9.90 21.55 -11.92
CA PHE A 279 9.22 21.09 -10.70
C PHE A 279 7.82 21.69 -10.49
N PRO A 280 7.50 22.92 -10.94
CA PRO A 280 6.13 23.43 -10.93
C PRO A 280 5.11 22.48 -11.58
N ALA A 281 5.50 21.75 -12.64
CA ALA A 281 4.64 20.76 -13.28
C ALA A 281 4.36 19.53 -12.39
N ILE A 282 5.36 19.05 -11.63
CA ILE A 282 5.15 17.98 -10.62
C ILE A 282 4.19 18.48 -9.53
N VAL A 283 4.44 19.68 -8.99
CA VAL A 283 3.58 20.26 -7.95
C VAL A 283 2.14 20.42 -8.46
N LYS A 284 1.96 20.87 -9.71
CA LYS A 284 0.67 20.98 -10.37
C LYS A 284 -0.04 19.63 -10.46
N PHE A 285 0.64 18.59 -10.96
CA PHE A 285 0.09 17.22 -11.00
C PHE A 285 -0.32 16.74 -9.60
N LEU A 286 0.54 16.91 -8.60
CA LEU A 286 0.24 16.51 -7.23
C LEU A 286 -0.94 17.29 -6.63
N SER A 287 -1.10 18.58 -6.95
CA SER A 287 -2.23 19.36 -6.44
C SER A 287 -3.55 19.06 -7.15
N GLU A 288 -3.53 18.97 -8.48
CA GLU A 288 -4.75 18.89 -9.30
C GLU A 288 -5.26 17.45 -9.41
N GLU A 289 -4.36 16.49 -9.66
CA GLU A 289 -4.75 15.10 -9.95
C GLU A 289 -4.73 14.20 -8.70
N VAL A 290 -3.85 14.49 -7.74
CA VAL A 290 -3.67 13.65 -6.54
C VAL A 290 -4.41 14.24 -5.34
N LEU A 291 -4.02 15.44 -4.90
CA LEU A 291 -4.53 16.03 -3.66
C LEU A 291 -6.02 16.35 -3.76
N SER A 292 -6.45 17.04 -4.81
CA SER A 292 -7.86 17.43 -4.96
C SER A 292 -8.79 16.22 -5.03
N ARG A 293 -8.42 15.23 -5.86
CA ARG A 293 -9.20 14.00 -6.08
C ARG A 293 -9.32 13.14 -4.83
N ASN A 294 -8.23 12.98 -4.08
CA ASN A 294 -8.23 12.18 -2.84
C ASN A 294 -8.86 12.93 -1.66
N THR A 295 -8.70 14.25 -1.59
CA THR A 295 -9.39 15.07 -0.58
C THR A 295 -10.90 14.96 -0.74
N ASP A 296 -11.40 15.00 -1.99
CA ASP A 296 -12.81 14.78 -2.28
C ASP A 296 -13.28 13.37 -1.88
N ARG A 297 -12.49 12.34 -2.18
CA ARG A 297 -12.79 10.94 -1.80
C ARG A 297 -12.86 10.76 -0.29
N VAL A 298 -11.84 11.24 0.44
CA VAL A 298 -11.79 11.18 1.91
C VAL A 298 -12.96 11.96 2.52
N ARG A 299 -13.26 13.15 1.99
CA ARG A 299 -14.40 13.95 2.43
C ARG A 299 -15.71 13.19 2.25
N ILE A 300 -15.96 12.61 1.08
CA ILE A 300 -17.18 11.83 0.81
C ILE A 300 -17.29 10.65 1.78
N GLN A 301 -16.20 9.92 2.03
CA GLN A 301 -16.19 8.81 2.96
C GLN A 301 -16.52 9.24 4.40
N VAL A 302 -15.89 10.32 4.88
CA VAL A 302 -16.14 10.88 6.23
C VAL A 302 -17.57 11.39 6.34
N VAL A 303 -18.08 12.08 5.32
CA VAL A 303 -19.47 12.56 5.27
C VAL A 303 -20.46 11.38 5.32
N ASN A 304 -20.16 10.26 4.64
CA ASN A 304 -20.96 9.05 4.72
C ASN A 304 -20.89 8.39 6.11
N GLU A 305 -19.74 8.41 6.78
CA GLU A 305 -19.62 7.91 8.17
C GLU A 305 -20.43 8.77 9.15
N ILE A 306 -20.41 10.10 8.99
CA ILE A 306 -21.24 11.02 9.78
C ILE A 306 -22.72 10.74 9.54
N ARG A 307 -23.13 10.61 8.26
CA ARG A 307 -24.52 10.31 7.89
C ARG A 307 -24.97 8.98 8.51
N ALA A 308 -24.18 7.92 8.37
CA ALA A 308 -24.50 6.62 8.95
C ALA A 308 -24.64 6.70 10.48
N ALA A 309 -23.71 7.36 11.17
CA ALA A 309 -23.80 7.55 12.62
C ALA A 309 -25.06 8.35 13.02
N ALA A 310 -25.37 9.41 12.29
CA ALA A 310 -26.57 10.22 12.52
C ALA A 310 -27.87 9.44 12.24
N GLU A 311 -27.90 8.58 11.22
CA GLU A 311 -29.02 7.69 10.91
C GLU A 311 -29.24 6.65 12.03
N HIS A 312 -28.17 6.02 12.52
CA HIS A 312 -28.25 5.10 13.67
C HIS A 312 -28.81 5.77 14.93
N LEU A 313 -28.37 7.00 15.24
CA LEU A 313 -28.90 7.78 16.36
C LEU A 313 -30.35 8.20 16.12
N THR A 314 -30.69 8.57 14.88
CA THR A 314 -32.05 8.97 14.48
C THR A 314 -33.01 7.82 14.70
N MET A 315 -32.63 6.59 14.35
CA MET A 315 -33.45 5.40 14.58
C MET A 315 -33.78 5.21 16.06
N ALA A 316 -32.79 5.35 16.96
CA ALA A 316 -33.01 5.21 18.40
C ALA A 316 -33.95 6.29 18.95
N VAL A 317 -33.66 7.55 18.64
CA VAL A 317 -34.46 8.72 19.08
C VAL A 317 -35.88 8.65 18.55
N GLN A 318 -36.06 8.31 17.27
CA GLN A 318 -37.38 8.24 16.63
C GLN A 318 -38.20 7.05 17.13
N SER A 319 -37.56 5.92 17.43
CA SER A 319 -38.24 4.75 18.03
C SER A 319 -38.78 5.10 19.42
N GLU A 320 -37.95 5.73 20.27
CA GLU A 320 -38.37 6.19 21.60
C GLU A 320 -39.51 7.22 21.51
N LEU A 321 -39.38 8.21 20.62
CA LEU A 321 -40.41 9.24 20.40
C LEU A 321 -41.74 8.62 19.92
N SER A 322 -41.69 7.68 18.98
CA SER A 322 -42.87 6.99 18.48
C SER A 322 -43.57 6.19 19.57
N ALA A 323 -42.79 5.55 20.45
CA ALA A 323 -43.32 4.81 21.60
C ALA A 323 -44.04 5.71 22.62
N LEU A 324 -43.52 6.93 22.83
CA LEU A 324 -44.12 7.91 23.74
C LEU A 324 -45.39 8.56 23.16
N ASN A 325 -45.40 8.83 21.85
CA ASN A 325 -46.49 9.53 21.15
C ASN A 325 -47.65 8.62 20.76
N ASP A 326 -47.40 7.37 20.35
CA ASP A 326 -48.43 6.42 19.93
C ASP A 326 -48.36 5.11 20.74
N PRO A 327 -49.13 5.02 21.84
CA PRO A 327 -49.21 3.81 22.65
C PRO A 327 -49.73 2.57 21.92
N GLN A 328 -50.55 2.74 20.87
CA GLN A 328 -51.17 1.63 20.14
C GLN A 328 -50.20 1.03 19.10
N ALA A 329 -49.31 1.85 18.53
CA ALA A 329 -48.28 1.39 17.58
C ALA A 329 -47.09 0.67 18.24
N ARG A 330 -46.94 0.74 19.57
CA ARG A 330 -45.79 0.16 20.29
C ARG A 330 -45.58 -1.33 20.04
N GLY A 331 -46.65 -2.12 20.08
CA GLY A 331 -46.55 -3.58 19.90
C GLY A 331 -46.00 -3.97 18.54
N ASN A 332 -46.42 -3.25 17.49
CA ASN A 332 -45.92 -3.46 16.13
C ASN A 332 -44.46 -2.98 16.00
N LEU A 333 -44.11 -1.85 16.62
CA LEU A 333 -42.74 -1.32 16.63
C LEU A 333 -41.78 -2.27 17.34
N THR A 334 -42.14 -2.81 18.51
CA THR A 334 -41.31 -3.77 19.24
C THR A 334 -41.11 -5.05 18.43
N ALA A 335 -42.16 -5.56 17.78
CA ALA A 335 -42.05 -6.75 16.94
C ALA A 335 -41.14 -6.53 15.72
N ASP A 336 -41.21 -5.35 15.07
CA ASP A 336 -40.31 -5.01 13.96
C ASP A 336 -38.84 -4.89 14.42
N LEU A 337 -38.59 -4.20 15.54
CA LEU A 337 -37.26 -4.05 16.11
C LEU A 337 -36.66 -5.39 16.54
N GLU A 338 -37.46 -6.28 17.11
CA GLU A 338 -37.04 -7.61 17.55
C GLU A 338 -36.73 -8.53 16.36
N ARG A 339 -37.53 -8.46 15.29
CA ARG A 339 -37.24 -9.12 14.01
C ARG A 339 -35.91 -8.66 13.42
N ARG A 340 -35.70 -7.34 13.25
CA ARG A 340 -34.45 -6.80 12.69
C ARG A 340 -33.24 -7.10 13.56
N LYS A 341 -33.42 -7.11 14.89
CA LYS A 341 -32.37 -7.51 15.83
C LYS A 341 -31.97 -8.96 15.61
N GLN A 342 -32.94 -9.85 15.41
CA GLN A 342 -32.67 -11.25 15.11
C GLN A 342 -31.92 -11.38 13.78
N GLU A 343 -32.35 -10.69 12.72
CA GLU A 343 -31.67 -10.67 11.42
C GLU A 343 -30.20 -10.19 11.55
N ALA A 344 -29.95 -9.13 12.33
CA ALA A 344 -28.59 -8.65 12.60
C ALA A 344 -27.74 -9.62 13.43
N GLN A 345 -28.34 -10.36 14.36
CA GLN A 345 -27.67 -11.42 15.11
C GLN A 345 -27.37 -12.64 14.24
N ASP A 346 -28.27 -12.99 13.32
CA ASP A 346 -28.08 -14.07 12.37
C ASP A 346 -26.93 -13.73 11.41
N ALA A 347 -26.74 -12.46 11.04
CA ALA A 347 -25.61 -11.99 10.25
C ALA A 347 -24.24 -12.10 10.96
N LEU A 348 -24.23 -12.18 12.30
CA LEU A 348 -23.00 -12.43 13.07
C LEU A 348 -22.63 -13.92 13.12
N GLN A 349 -23.59 -14.82 12.86
CA GLN A 349 -23.35 -16.26 12.89
C GLN A 349 -22.34 -16.67 11.82
N HIS A 350 -21.60 -17.74 12.11
CA HIS A 350 -20.67 -18.35 11.14
C HIS A 350 -21.38 -18.86 9.88
N THR A 351 -22.70 -19.08 9.94
CA THR A 351 -23.55 -19.51 8.83
C THR A 351 -24.10 -18.35 8.00
N ALA A 352 -23.75 -17.10 8.31
CA ALA A 352 -24.20 -15.96 7.52
C ALA A 352 -23.67 -16.07 6.08
N LEU A 353 -24.54 -15.83 5.10
CA LEU A 353 -24.22 -15.98 3.68
C LEU A 353 -22.98 -15.17 3.27
N TRP A 354 -22.85 -13.93 3.75
CA TRP A 354 -21.68 -13.10 3.46
C TRP A 354 -20.37 -13.68 4.02
N GLN A 355 -20.41 -14.37 5.17
CA GLN A 355 -19.23 -15.06 5.72
C GLN A 355 -18.89 -16.30 4.91
N GLN A 356 -19.89 -17.02 4.40
CA GLN A 356 -19.68 -18.16 3.50
C GLN A 356 -19.05 -17.71 2.18
N VAL A 357 -19.62 -16.69 1.53
CA VAL A 357 -19.06 -16.07 0.31
C VAL A 357 -17.61 -15.62 0.54
N LEU A 358 -17.31 -14.98 1.67
CA LEU A 358 -15.95 -14.58 2.01
C LEU A 358 -15.00 -15.78 2.20
N ASN A 359 -15.41 -16.80 2.96
CA ASN A 359 -14.55 -17.94 3.25
C ASN A 359 -14.29 -18.80 2.02
N ASP A 360 -15.36 -19.14 1.29
CA ASP A 360 -15.29 -19.94 0.07
C ASP A 360 -14.54 -19.16 -1.01
N GLY A 361 -14.85 -17.87 -1.19
CA GLY A 361 -14.18 -17.00 -2.15
C GLY A 361 -12.68 -16.85 -1.88
N ILE A 362 -12.24 -16.73 -0.62
CA ILE A 362 -10.81 -16.67 -0.28
C ILE A 362 -10.13 -18.03 -0.50
N ALA A 363 -10.80 -19.15 -0.20
CA ALA A 363 -10.26 -20.47 -0.45
C ALA A 363 -10.07 -20.73 -1.96
N ASP A 364 -11.08 -20.40 -2.76
CA ASP A 364 -11.05 -20.49 -4.21
C ASP A 364 -9.97 -19.57 -4.78
N LEU A 365 -9.96 -18.30 -4.38
CA LEU A 365 -8.95 -17.33 -4.82
C LEU A 365 -7.52 -17.78 -4.48
N THR A 366 -7.32 -18.38 -3.30
CA THR A 366 -6.01 -18.91 -2.91
C THR A 366 -5.55 -20.03 -3.83
N ALA A 367 -6.44 -20.97 -4.15
CA ALA A 367 -6.12 -22.09 -5.05
C ALA A 367 -5.89 -21.60 -6.48
N ASP A 368 -6.72 -20.67 -6.93
CA ASP A 368 -6.66 -20.00 -8.23
C ASP A 368 -5.32 -19.25 -8.44
N VAL A 369 -4.86 -18.50 -7.43
CA VAL A 369 -3.59 -17.74 -7.50
C VAL A 369 -2.38 -18.67 -7.54
N ASP A 370 -2.36 -19.74 -6.74
CA ASP A 370 -1.30 -20.76 -6.81
C ASP A 370 -1.32 -21.50 -8.15
N HIS A 371 -2.51 -21.79 -8.68
CA HIS A 371 -2.66 -22.43 -9.99
C HIS A 371 -2.11 -21.54 -11.11
N ASP A 372 -2.55 -20.28 -11.20
CA ASP A 372 -2.09 -19.32 -12.21
C ASP A 372 -0.56 -19.15 -12.17
N LEU A 373 0.02 -18.97 -10.97
CA LEU A 373 1.46 -18.83 -10.80
C LEU A 373 2.22 -20.07 -11.33
N ARG A 374 1.78 -21.27 -10.94
CA ARG A 374 2.39 -22.52 -11.41
C ARG A 374 2.26 -22.70 -12.92
N GLN A 375 1.14 -22.31 -13.52
CA GLN A 375 0.97 -22.40 -14.97
C GLN A 375 1.94 -21.47 -15.70
N ARG A 376 2.08 -20.21 -15.26
CA ARG A 376 3.07 -19.27 -15.81
C ARG A 376 4.48 -19.83 -15.70
N PHE A 377 4.83 -20.34 -14.52
CA PHE A 377 6.16 -20.92 -14.25
C PHE A 377 6.45 -22.18 -15.06
N ARG A 378 5.44 -23.02 -15.31
CA ARG A 378 5.57 -24.17 -16.23
C ARG A 378 5.88 -23.72 -17.64
N ASN A 379 5.21 -22.69 -18.14
CA ASN A 379 5.46 -22.14 -19.47
C ASN A 379 6.87 -21.56 -19.59
N ILE A 380 7.32 -20.80 -18.58
CA ILE A 380 8.68 -20.26 -18.51
C ILE A 380 9.70 -21.41 -18.47
N THR A 381 9.52 -22.39 -17.58
CA THR A 381 10.40 -23.56 -17.50
C THR A 381 10.50 -24.27 -18.85
N PHE A 382 9.38 -24.54 -19.51
CA PHE A 382 9.36 -25.19 -20.82
C PHE A 382 10.11 -24.37 -21.88
N HIS A 383 9.94 -23.04 -21.87
CA HIS A 383 10.66 -22.16 -22.77
C HIS A 383 12.17 -22.20 -22.51
N THR A 384 12.61 -22.01 -21.28
CA THR A 384 14.02 -22.02 -20.89
C THR A 384 14.67 -23.38 -21.15
N GLU A 385 13.96 -24.50 -20.93
CA GLU A 385 14.44 -25.83 -21.29
C GLU A 385 14.70 -26.00 -22.79
N ARG A 386 13.85 -25.40 -23.64
CA ARG A 386 14.05 -25.39 -25.09
C ARG A 386 15.26 -24.55 -25.50
N VAL A 387 15.50 -23.41 -24.84
CA VAL A 387 16.70 -22.59 -25.07
C VAL A 387 17.97 -23.39 -24.69
N ILE A 388 17.95 -24.08 -23.55
CA ILE A 388 19.03 -24.96 -23.09
C ILE A 388 19.29 -26.11 -24.09
N ASP A 389 18.24 -26.70 -24.67
CA ASP A 389 18.39 -27.78 -25.66
C ASP A 389 18.92 -27.29 -27.01
N ALA A 390 18.58 -26.05 -27.40
CA ALA A 390 18.98 -25.46 -28.67
C ALA A 390 20.46 -24.99 -28.68
N GLY A 391 20.99 -24.61 -27.51
CA GLY A 391 22.34 -24.03 -27.37
C GLY A 391 23.35 -24.88 -26.60
N ASP A 392 24.54 -24.31 -26.41
CA ASP A 392 25.51 -24.74 -25.39
C ASP A 392 25.31 -23.85 -24.14
N PRO A 393 24.78 -24.42 -23.03
CA PRO A 393 24.53 -23.66 -21.81
C PRO A 393 25.79 -23.09 -21.17
N THR A 394 26.96 -23.69 -21.42
CA THR A 394 28.23 -23.22 -20.82
C THR A 394 28.69 -21.88 -21.38
N LEU A 395 28.27 -21.54 -22.60
CA LEU A 395 28.62 -20.29 -23.27
C LEU A 395 27.61 -19.17 -23.00
N HIS A 396 26.35 -19.51 -22.70
CA HIS A 396 25.24 -18.55 -22.58
C HIS A 396 24.59 -18.53 -21.19
N TRP A 397 25.23 -19.12 -20.18
CA TRP A 397 24.62 -19.28 -18.84
C TRP A 397 24.14 -17.96 -18.22
N ALA A 398 24.92 -16.89 -18.36
CA ALA A 398 24.57 -15.58 -17.82
C ALA A 398 23.32 -14.99 -18.51
N GLU A 399 23.20 -15.16 -19.83
CA GLU A 399 22.04 -14.69 -20.61
C GLU A 399 20.79 -15.49 -20.28
N ILE A 400 20.90 -16.83 -20.23
CA ILE A 400 19.80 -17.73 -19.85
C ILE A 400 19.31 -17.42 -18.42
N GLY A 401 20.24 -17.18 -17.50
CA GLY A 401 19.94 -16.81 -16.12
C GLY A 401 19.18 -15.48 -16.03
N ALA A 402 19.68 -14.44 -16.69
CA ALA A 402 19.04 -13.12 -16.68
C ALA A 402 17.64 -13.14 -17.31
N GLU A 403 17.48 -13.82 -18.45
CA GLU A 403 16.17 -13.97 -19.11
C GLU A 403 15.18 -14.74 -18.24
N LEU A 404 15.63 -15.82 -17.58
CA LEU A 404 14.80 -16.59 -16.65
C LEU A 404 14.36 -15.74 -15.45
N GLU A 405 15.29 -15.03 -14.81
CA GLU A 405 14.99 -14.16 -13.67
C GLU A 405 13.98 -13.07 -14.03
N GLU A 406 14.16 -12.42 -15.18
CA GLU A 406 13.24 -11.39 -15.69
C GLU A 406 11.85 -11.97 -16.01
N ALA A 407 11.79 -13.13 -16.69
CA ALA A 407 10.52 -13.79 -17.02
C ALA A 407 9.76 -14.23 -15.76
N VAL A 408 10.47 -14.79 -14.77
CA VAL A 408 9.88 -15.17 -13.47
C VAL A 408 9.37 -13.95 -12.73
N ALA A 409 10.16 -12.87 -12.63
CA ALA A 409 9.75 -11.65 -11.96
C ALA A 409 8.54 -10.98 -12.62
N THR A 410 8.49 -11.00 -13.96
CA THR A 410 7.34 -10.52 -14.74
C THR A 410 6.10 -11.34 -14.44
N ALA A 411 6.21 -12.68 -14.45
CA ALA A 411 5.09 -13.56 -14.13
C ALA A 411 4.59 -13.42 -12.69
N VAL A 412 5.49 -13.17 -11.73
CA VAL A 412 5.11 -12.84 -10.34
C VAL A 412 4.33 -11.52 -10.29
N GLY A 413 4.78 -10.49 -11.03
CA GLY A 413 4.07 -9.22 -11.14
C GLY A 413 2.67 -9.37 -11.76
N ASP A 414 2.55 -10.12 -12.85
CA ASP A 414 1.25 -10.39 -13.47
C ASP A 414 0.31 -11.18 -12.55
N ASN A 415 0.82 -12.20 -11.86
CA ASN A 415 0.06 -12.98 -10.89
C ASN A 415 -0.42 -12.10 -9.73
N PHE A 416 0.43 -11.16 -9.27
CA PHE A 416 0.07 -10.18 -8.25
C PHE A 416 -1.08 -9.28 -8.70
N VAL A 417 -0.98 -8.68 -9.89
CA VAL A 417 -2.03 -7.82 -10.45
C VAL A 417 -3.35 -8.59 -10.57
N TRP A 418 -3.29 -9.82 -11.08
CA TRP A 418 -4.47 -10.67 -11.22
C TRP A 418 -5.11 -11.04 -9.87
N ALA A 419 -4.29 -11.41 -8.88
CA ALA A 419 -4.74 -11.70 -7.53
C ALA A 419 -5.43 -10.48 -6.89
N TYR A 420 -4.86 -9.28 -7.07
CA TYR A 420 -5.43 -8.03 -6.59
C TYR A 420 -6.81 -7.74 -7.20
N GLN A 421 -6.94 -7.82 -8.53
CA GLN A 421 -8.21 -7.60 -9.23
C GLN A 421 -9.31 -8.60 -8.77
N ARG A 422 -8.93 -9.86 -8.56
CA ARG A 422 -9.85 -10.89 -8.06
C ARG A 422 -10.26 -10.65 -6.60
N ALA A 423 -9.34 -10.18 -5.76
CA ALA A 423 -9.64 -9.83 -4.37
C ALA A 423 -10.60 -8.63 -4.27
N GLU A 424 -10.41 -7.60 -5.10
CA GLU A 424 -11.34 -6.46 -5.22
C GLU A 424 -12.74 -6.92 -5.66
N ALA A 425 -12.83 -7.80 -6.66
CA ALA A 425 -14.10 -8.36 -7.12
C ALA A 425 -14.81 -9.17 -6.02
N LEU A 426 -14.07 -9.99 -5.27
CA LEU A 426 -14.60 -10.75 -4.14
C LEU A 426 -15.10 -9.82 -3.03
N ALA A 427 -14.33 -8.79 -2.67
CA ALA A 427 -14.74 -7.83 -1.66
C ALA A 427 -16.04 -7.10 -2.05
N ALA A 428 -16.20 -6.76 -3.33
CA ALA A 428 -17.42 -6.17 -3.85
C ALA A 428 -18.62 -7.13 -3.79
N GLU A 429 -18.40 -8.43 -4.01
CA GLU A 429 -19.44 -9.47 -3.87
C GLU A 429 -19.85 -9.69 -2.42
N VAL A 430 -18.89 -9.76 -1.50
CA VAL A 430 -19.16 -9.84 -0.05
C VAL A 430 -19.96 -8.62 0.40
N ALA A 431 -19.58 -7.42 -0.06
CA ALA A 431 -20.29 -6.20 0.25
C ALA A 431 -21.75 -6.21 -0.22
N ARG A 432 -21.99 -6.67 -1.45
CA ARG A 432 -23.34 -6.83 -2.00
C ARG A 432 -24.18 -7.80 -1.19
N THR A 433 -23.61 -8.97 -0.88
CA THR A 433 -24.27 -10.01 -0.09
C THR A 433 -24.60 -9.52 1.32
N PHE A 434 -23.72 -8.72 1.92
CA PHE A 434 -23.95 -8.12 3.24
C PHE A 434 -25.11 -7.10 3.21
N MET A 435 -25.21 -6.29 2.16
CA MET A 435 -26.34 -5.36 1.99
C MET A 435 -27.66 -6.10 1.75
N GLU A 436 -27.67 -7.10 0.87
CA GLU A 436 -28.87 -7.92 0.56
C GLU A 436 -29.43 -8.67 1.78
N ALA A 437 -28.62 -8.89 2.81
CA ALA A 437 -29.05 -9.48 4.09
C ALA A 437 -29.86 -8.51 4.98
N GLY A 438 -30.21 -7.31 4.50
CA GLY A 438 -31.08 -6.36 5.21
C GLY A 438 -30.35 -5.45 6.21
N LEU A 439 -29.02 -5.40 6.17
CA LEU A 439 -28.19 -4.50 6.98
C LEU A 439 -27.94 -3.14 6.28
N ASP A 440 -28.92 -2.69 5.50
CA ASP A 440 -28.92 -1.57 4.53
C ASP A 440 -28.50 -0.17 5.06
N ALA A 441 -28.16 -0.02 6.33
CA ALA A 441 -27.81 1.29 6.89
C ALA A 441 -26.39 1.77 6.55
N VAL A 442 -25.52 0.94 5.95
CA VAL A 442 -24.13 1.33 5.68
C VAL A 442 -23.69 0.84 4.30
N ARG A 443 -23.59 1.78 3.34
CA ARG A 443 -23.05 1.53 1.99
C ARG A 443 -21.60 1.01 2.04
N MET A 444 -21.27 0.20 1.03
CA MET A 444 -19.95 -0.34 0.65
C MET A 444 -18.76 0.25 1.42
N PRO A 445 -17.97 -0.55 2.17
CA PRO A 445 -16.63 -0.12 2.53
C PRO A 445 -15.82 0.15 1.26
N ALA A 446 -15.22 1.33 1.18
CA ALA A 446 -13.94 1.40 0.51
C ALA A 446 -13.02 0.47 1.30
N ILE A 447 -12.51 -0.59 0.67
CA ILE A 447 -11.47 -1.36 1.32
C ILE A 447 -10.36 -0.36 1.61
N ASP A 448 -10.09 -0.12 2.90
CA ASP A 448 -9.07 0.83 3.29
C ASP A 448 -7.75 0.15 2.94
N ALA A 449 -7.31 0.38 1.71
CA ALA A 449 -6.08 -0.18 1.20
C ALA A 449 -4.91 0.18 2.13
N ARG A 450 -5.00 1.24 2.93
CA ARG A 450 -3.97 1.68 3.87
C ARG A 450 -3.54 0.66 4.92
N GLU A 451 -4.34 -0.38 5.15
CA GLU A 451 -4.00 -1.53 5.99
C GLU A 451 -3.63 -2.80 5.20
N MET A 452 -3.82 -2.84 3.87
CA MET A 452 -3.43 -3.95 3.00
C MET A 452 -1.91 -4.04 2.78
N GLY A 453 -1.21 -2.90 2.76
CA GLY A 453 0.23 -2.80 2.49
C GLY A 453 1.08 -2.61 3.75
N ALA A 454 0.52 -2.79 4.94
CA ALA A 454 1.29 -2.80 6.18
C ALA A 454 2.43 -3.84 6.18
N GLU A 455 2.32 -4.88 5.33
CA GLU A 455 3.31 -5.95 5.16
C GLU A 455 4.17 -5.81 3.88
N PHE A 456 4.01 -4.76 3.08
CA PHE A 456 4.74 -4.64 1.82
C PHE A 456 6.22 -4.22 1.96
N SER A 457 6.66 -3.92 3.18
CA SER A 457 8.08 -3.85 3.48
C SER A 457 8.79 -5.21 3.42
N GLU A 458 8.05 -6.33 3.34
CA GLU A 458 8.61 -7.68 3.32
C GLU A 458 8.92 -8.22 1.92
N PHE A 459 9.17 -7.37 0.91
CA PHE A 459 9.88 -7.86 -0.26
C PHE A 459 11.30 -8.24 0.15
N ARG A 460 11.46 -9.49 0.59
CA ARG A 460 12.76 -10.15 0.60
C ARG A 460 13.27 -10.06 -0.82
N SER A 461 14.42 -9.41 -0.99
CA SER A 461 15.14 -9.60 -2.24
C SER A 461 15.34 -11.10 -2.41
N LEU A 462 14.98 -11.62 -3.59
CA LEU A 462 15.40 -12.96 -4.01
C LEU A 462 16.95 -13.08 -4.00
N ALA A 463 17.66 -11.96 -3.84
CA ALA A 463 19.10 -11.88 -3.63
C ALA A 463 19.56 -12.11 -2.16
N HIS A 464 18.69 -12.15 -1.16
CA HIS A 464 19.10 -12.35 0.24
C HIS A 464 19.45 -13.81 0.61
N LEU A 465 19.65 -14.69 -0.38
CA LEU A 465 20.32 -15.98 -0.22
C LEU A 465 21.84 -15.91 -0.44
N GLU A 466 22.40 -14.73 -0.68
CA GLU A 466 23.83 -14.52 -0.89
C GLU A 466 24.51 -13.78 0.27
N ALA A 467 25.79 -14.12 0.46
CA ALA A 467 26.76 -13.59 1.42
C ALA A 467 26.76 -14.14 2.87
N LYS A 468 27.39 -15.31 3.05
CA LYS A 468 28.40 -15.48 4.11
C LYS A 468 29.74 -15.88 3.46
N PRO A 469 30.86 -15.20 3.76
CA PRO A 469 32.17 -15.68 3.32
C PRO A 469 32.55 -16.94 4.12
N LEU A 470 32.83 -18.05 3.43
CA LEU A 470 33.39 -19.25 4.06
C LEU A 470 34.86 -18.99 4.45
N LYS A 471 35.15 -19.18 5.74
CA LYS A 471 36.52 -19.47 6.21
C LYS A 471 36.90 -20.88 5.75
N LEU A 472 38.12 -21.02 5.26
CA LEU A 472 38.69 -22.22 4.66
C LEU A 472 38.80 -23.37 5.68
N GLY A 473 38.10 -24.49 5.41
CA GLY A 473 38.46 -25.83 5.90
C GLY A 473 37.51 -26.50 6.90
N HIS A 474 36.62 -27.38 6.43
CA HIS A 474 36.47 -28.78 6.90
C HIS A 474 35.42 -29.57 6.10
N LYS A 475 35.69 -30.87 5.95
CA LYS A 475 34.88 -31.89 5.27
C LYS A 475 33.69 -32.36 6.13
N ILE A 476 32.54 -32.53 5.47
CA ILE A 476 31.37 -33.45 5.65
C ILE A 476 31.28 -34.22 6.99
N VAL A 477 30.12 -34.18 7.67
CA VAL A 477 29.26 -35.34 8.02
C VAL A 477 27.86 -34.89 8.53
N THR A 478 26.87 -35.58 7.97
CA THR A 478 25.44 -35.81 8.27
C THR A 478 24.93 -35.57 9.70
N GLY A 479 23.73 -34.95 9.83
CA GLY A 479 22.91 -34.95 11.05
C GLY A 479 21.55 -34.26 10.86
N MET A 480 20.45 -34.98 11.10
CA MET A 480 19.05 -34.60 10.87
C MET A 480 18.52 -33.46 11.78
N ARG A 481 17.43 -32.82 11.28
CA ARG A 481 16.32 -32.17 12.00
C ARG A 481 16.60 -30.84 12.74
N GLY A 482 15.90 -29.80 12.27
CA GLY A 482 15.54 -28.64 13.08
C GLY A 482 15.80 -27.31 12.39
N SER A 483 14.76 -26.48 12.33
CA SER A 483 14.76 -25.03 12.04
C SER A 483 15.17 -24.53 10.64
N TYR A 484 14.14 -24.06 9.91
CA TYR A 484 14.05 -22.80 9.18
C TYR A 484 15.34 -22.05 8.81
N GLY A 485 15.42 -21.71 7.52
CA GLY A 485 16.02 -20.46 7.05
C GLY A 485 17.52 -20.50 6.75
N GLY A 486 17.85 -20.58 5.48
CA GLY A 486 19.09 -20.01 4.96
C GLY A 486 20.30 -20.94 4.91
N VAL A 487 20.27 -21.89 3.97
CA VAL A 487 21.47 -22.39 3.28
C VAL A 487 20.97 -22.88 1.92
N LEU A 488 21.52 -22.39 0.78
CA LEU A 488 21.84 -23.21 -0.42
C LEU A 488 22.25 -22.46 -1.71
N MET A 489 22.32 -21.13 -1.80
CA MET A 489 22.69 -20.48 -3.08
C MET A 489 24.20 -20.36 -3.36
N PHE A 490 25.09 -20.81 -2.46
CA PHE A 490 26.53 -20.89 -2.75
C PHE A 490 26.92 -22.06 -3.67
N GLY A 491 25.96 -22.90 -4.07
CA GLY A 491 26.19 -24.13 -4.85
C GLY A 491 26.10 -23.99 -6.38
N MET A 492 25.47 -22.93 -6.92
CA MET A 492 25.14 -22.88 -8.37
C MET A 492 26.26 -22.29 -9.25
N LEU A 493 26.95 -21.24 -8.81
CA LEU A 493 28.17 -20.76 -9.50
C LEU A 493 29.35 -21.73 -9.32
N THR A 494 29.40 -22.45 -8.19
CA THR A 494 30.42 -23.47 -7.94
C THR A 494 30.17 -24.79 -8.66
N SER A 495 28.93 -25.14 -9.04
CA SER A 495 28.67 -26.35 -9.83
C SER A 495 29.20 -26.24 -11.26
N PHE A 496 29.03 -25.08 -11.91
CA PHE A 496 29.60 -24.83 -13.25
C PHE A 496 31.10 -24.50 -13.22
N ALA A 497 31.59 -23.80 -12.19
CA ALA A 497 33.05 -23.67 -11.99
C ALA A 497 33.70 -25.03 -11.64
N GLY A 498 32.96 -25.95 -11.01
CA GLY A 498 33.34 -27.34 -10.77
C GLY A 498 33.23 -28.26 -11.99
N LEU A 499 32.39 -27.92 -12.97
CA LEU A 499 32.43 -28.47 -14.33
C LEU A 499 33.63 -27.92 -15.14
N GLY A 500 34.31 -26.91 -14.61
CA GLY A 500 35.64 -26.43 -14.97
C GLY A 500 36.78 -27.42 -14.70
N MET A 501 36.55 -28.73 -14.76
CA MET A 501 37.61 -29.69 -15.05
C MET A 501 37.95 -29.62 -16.55
N PHE A 502 38.56 -28.50 -16.95
CA PHE A 502 39.60 -28.54 -17.97
C PHE A 502 40.73 -29.40 -17.40
N ASN A 503 40.66 -30.72 -17.57
CA ASN A 503 41.86 -31.52 -17.48
C ASN A 503 42.53 -31.49 -18.87
N PRO A 504 43.63 -30.74 -19.07
CA PRO A 504 44.34 -30.72 -20.34
C PRO A 504 44.86 -32.11 -20.77
N LEU A 505 44.81 -33.11 -19.87
CA LEU A 505 45.14 -34.51 -20.18
C LEU A 505 44.07 -35.22 -21.04
N SER A 506 42.83 -34.73 -21.10
CA SER A 506 41.78 -35.34 -21.94
C SER A 506 41.95 -35.05 -23.45
N LEU A 507 42.64 -33.96 -23.80
CA LEU A 507 43.06 -33.68 -25.18
C LEU A 507 44.16 -34.64 -25.66
N GLY A 508 44.94 -35.25 -24.75
CA GLY A 508 45.96 -36.25 -25.08
C GLY A 508 45.43 -37.67 -25.29
N ALA A 509 44.28 -38.02 -24.68
CA ALA A 509 43.69 -39.36 -24.80
C ALA A 509 42.94 -39.60 -26.13
N GLY A 510 42.49 -38.53 -26.80
CA GLY A 510 41.79 -38.60 -28.10
C GLY A 510 42.65 -39.02 -29.29
N PHE A 511 43.98 -39.11 -29.11
CA PHE A 511 44.88 -39.68 -30.12
C PHE A 511 44.93 -41.21 -30.09
N VAL A 512 44.52 -41.85 -28.97
CA VAL A 512 44.62 -43.31 -28.77
C VAL A 512 43.27 -44.00 -28.96
N LEU A 513 42.15 -43.30 -28.78
CA LEU A 513 40.79 -43.81 -28.97
C LEU A 513 40.06 -42.93 -29.99
N GLY A 514 39.70 -43.51 -31.14
CA GLY A 514 39.35 -42.78 -32.37
C GLY A 514 38.27 -41.69 -32.24
N ARG A 515 38.26 -40.78 -33.22
CA ARG A 515 37.38 -39.59 -33.33
C ARG A 515 35.90 -39.81 -32.99
N LYS A 516 35.37 -41.02 -33.19
CA LYS A 516 33.98 -41.38 -32.85
C LYS A 516 33.74 -41.46 -31.34
N ALA A 517 34.66 -42.05 -30.58
CA ALA A 517 34.57 -42.13 -29.12
C ALA A 517 34.70 -40.75 -28.47
N TYR A 518 35.56 -39.89 -29.01
CA TYR A 518 35.67 -38.48 -28.58
C TYR A 518 34.38 -37.69 -28.85
N LYS A 519 33.74 -37.90 -30.00
CA LYS A 519 32.46 -37.26 -30.34
C LYS A 519 31.31 -37.76 -29.46
N GLU A 520 31.23 -39.07 -29.22
CA GLU A 520 30.24 -39.68 -28.32
C GLU A 520 30.41 -39.20 -26.87
N ASP A 521 31.64 -39.03 -26.39
CA ASP A 521 31.92 -38.47 -25.05
C ASP A 521 31.50 -37.00 -24.92
N MET A 522 31.71 -36.19 -25.98
CA MET A 522 31.22 -34.80 -26.04
C MET A 522 29.70 -34.70 -26.10
N GLU A 523 29.02 -35.56 -26.88
CA GLU A 523 27.56 -35.61 -26.93
C GLU A 523 26.98 -36.00 -25.55
N ASN A 524 27.54 -37.01 -24.89
CA ASN A 524 27.14 -37.41 -23.54
C ASN A 524 27.44 -36.34 -22.49
N ARG A 525 28.55 -35.62 -22.61
CA ARG A 525 28.90 -34.49 -21.73
C ARG A 525 27.90 -33.35 -21.90
N MET A 526 27.55 -33.00 -23.14
CA MET A 526 26.58 -31.94 -23.42
C MET A 526 25.19 -32.30 -22.90
N LEU A 527 24.76 -33.56 -23.03
CA LEU A 527 23.51 -34.05 -22.43
C LEU A 527 23.51 -33.90 -20.90
N ARG A 528 24.63 -34.18 -20.23
CA ARG A 528 24.77 -33.97 -18.77
C ARG A 528 24.69 -32.49 -18.40
N VAL A 529 25.42 -31.63 -19.10
CA VAL A 529 25.40 -30.17 -18.89
C VAL A 529 23.99 -29.62 -19.04
N ARG A 530 23.29 -29.99 -20.13
CA ARG A 530 21.90 -29.59 -20.35
C ARG A 530 20.99 -30.11 -19.24
N SER A 531 21.10 -31.39 -18.86
CA SER A 531 20.30 -31.96 -17.78
C SER A 531 20.51 -31.25 -16.43
N GLU A 532 21.75 -30.88 -16.11
CA GLU A 532 22.09 -30.13 -14.90
C GLU A 532 21.51 -28.70 -14.95
N ALA A 533 21.66 -28.01 -16.08
CA ALA A 533 21.05 -26.69 -16.30
C ALA A 533 19.53 -26.73 -16.11
N LYS A 534 18.83 -27.69 -16.74
CA LYS A 534 17.37 -27.85 -16.58
C LYS A 534 16.97 -28.15 -15.13
N THR A 535 17.75 -28.97 -14.44
CA THR A 535 17.50 -29.29 -13.02
C THR A 535 17.63 -28.03 -12.15
N ASN A 536 18.61 -27.18 -12.42
CA ASN A 536 18.80 -25.91 -11.72
C ASN A 536 17.68 -24.91 -12.02
N VAL A 537 17.25 -24.80 -13.28
CA VAL A 537 16.10 -23.97 -13.67
C VAL A 537 14.84 -24.40 -12.93
N ARG A 538 14.51 -25.70 -12.92
CA ARG A 538 13.34 -26.23 -12.19
C ARG A 538 13.41 -25.92 -10.71
N ARG A 539 14.57 -26.16 -10.08
CA ARG A 539 14.76 -25.87 -8.66
C ARG A 539 14.55 -24.39 -8.35
N PHE A 540 15.15 -23.50 -9.15
CA PHE A 540 14.98 -22.05 -8.98
C PHE A 540 13.50 -21.64 -9.06
N VAL A 541 12.80 -22.12 -10.09
CA VAL A 541 11.37 -21.83 -10.29
C VAL A 541 10.52 -22.39 -9.15
N ASP A 542 10.80 -23.61 -8.68
CA ASP A 542 10.10 -24.24 -7.56
C ASP A 542 10.33 -23.49 -6.23
N ASP A 543 11.58 -23.05 -5.98
CA ASP A 543 11.94 -22.27 -4.78
C ASP A 543 11.22 -20.91 -4.77
N VAL A 544 11.17 -20.23 -5.92
CA VAL A 544 10.41 -18.97 -6.07
C VAL A 544 8.92 -19.22 -5.88
N ALA A 545 8.37 -20.28 -6.48
CA ALA A 545 6.94 -20.62 -6.34
C ALA A 545 6.56 -20.87 -4.89
N PHE A 546 7.44 -21.53 -4.13
CA PHE A 546 7.22 -21.78 -2.72
C PHE A 546 7.15 -20.49 -1.91
N VAL A 547 8.07 -19.55 -2.15
CA VAL A 547 8.11 -18.26 -1.43
C VAL A 547 6.91 -17.40 -1.81
N VAL A 548 6.67 -17.17 -3.11
CA VAL A 548 5.56 -16.33 -3.59
C VAL A 548 4.22 -16.94 -3.21
N GLY A 549 4.06 -18.26 -3.32
CA GLY A 549 2.82 -18.95 -2.94
C GLY A 549 2.55 -18.90 -1.43
N LYS A 550 3.58 -18.79 -0.58
CA LYS A 550 3.38 -18.50 0.85
C LYS A 550 2.91 -17.07 1.05
N GLU A 551 3.58 -16.10 0.44
CA GLU A 551 3.26 -14.68 0.61
C GLU A 551 1.85 -14.34 0.11
N SER A 552 1.45 -14.84 -1.08
CA SER A 552 0.10 -14.64 -1.60
C SER A 552 -0.98 -15.21 -0.66
N ARG A 553 -0.71 -16.37 -0.03
CA ARG A 553 -1.63 -16.98 0.96
C ARG A 553 -1.77 -16.12 2.22
N ASP A 554 -0.66 -15.65 2.75
CA ASP A 554 -0.65 -14.83 3.95
C ASP A 554 -1.35 -13.49 3.68
N ARG A 555 -1.13 -12.89 2.49
CA ARG A 555 -1.82 -11.67 2.04
C ARG A 555 -3.33 -11.85 1.92
N LEU A 556 -3.79 -12.92 1.28
CA LEU A 556 -5.23 -13.23 1.17
C LEU A 556 -5.88 -13.48 2.53
N LYS A 557 -5.18 -14.11 3.48
CA LYS A 557 -5.66 -14.23 4.86
C LYS A 557 -5.74 -12.88 5.56
N GLY A 558 -4.80 -11.98 5.31
CA GLY A 558 -4.86 -10.59 5.78
C GLY A 558 -6.14 -9.89 5.31
N ILE A 559 -6.43 -9.97 4.01
CA ILE A 559 -7.65 -9.43 3.41
C ILE A 559 -8.91 -10.09 4.01
N GLN A 560 -8.91 -11.41 4.18
CA GLN A 560 -10.01 -12.13 4.80
C GLN A 560 -10.28 -11.62 6.22
N ARG A 561 -9.24 -11.46 7.04
CA ARG A 561 -9.35 -10.95 8.41
C ARG A 561 -9.93 -9.53 8.40
N GLN A 562 -9.41 -8.64 7.56
CA GLN A 562 -9.89 -7.26 7.45
C GLN A 562 -11.36 -7.18 7.07
N LEU A 563 -11.77 -7.85 5.98
CA LEU A 563 -13.17 -7.85 5.53
C LEU A 563 -14.09 -8.44 6.59
N ARG A 564 -13.71 -9.57 7.19
CA ARG A 564 -14.50 -10.20 8.24
C ARG A 564 -14.67 -9.29 9.45
N ASP A 565 -13.59 -8.70 9.94
CA ASP A 565 -13.60 -7.88 11.14
C ASP A 565 -14.40 -6.59 10.89
N HIS A 566 -14.27 -5.99 9.70
CA HIS A 566 -15.07 -4.85 9.25
C HIS A 566 -16.58 -5.12 9.24
N TYR A 567 -17.03 -6.18 8.56
CA TYR A 567 -18.47 -6.50 8.48
C TYR A 567 -19.03 -6.96 9.83
N ARG A 568 -18.22 -7.65 10.66
CA ARG A 568 -18.61 -7.97 12.04
C ARG A 568 -18.77 -6.71 12.89
N GLU A 569 -17.90 -5.71 12.73
CA GLU A 569 -18.05 -4.42 13.42
C GLU A 569 -19.38 -3.76 13.04
N ILE A 570 -19.73 -3.72 11.75
CA ILE A 570 -21.01 -3.16 11.28
C ILE A 570 -22.21 -3.93 11.84
N ALA A 571 -22.19 -5.26 11.80
CA ALA A 571 -23.28 -6.07 12.31
C ALA A 571 -23.45 -5.93 13.84
N ASN A 572 -22.35 -5.82 14.60
CA ASN A 572 -22.37 -5.53 16.04
C ASN A 572 -22.95 -4.14 16.33
N GLN A 573 -22.53 -3.11 15.58
CA GLN A 573 -23.06 -1.74 15.71
C GLN A 573 -24.57 -1.69 15.42
N THR A 574 -25.01 -2.43 14.39
CA THR A 574 -26.43 -2.52 14.01
C THR A 574 -27.24 -3.23 15.10
N THR A 575 -26.76 -4.38 15.59
CA THR A 575 -27.39 -5.13 16.68
C THR A 575 -27.52 -4.29 17.95
N ARG A 576 -26.46 -3.55 18.32
CA ARG A 576 -26.47 -2.65 19.48
C ARG A 576 -27.51 -1.55 19.31
N SER A 577 -27.52 -0.88 18.15
CA SER A 577 -28.48 0.19 17.84
C SER A 577 -29.93 -0.29 17.92
N LEU A 578 -30.21 -1.48 17.40
CA LEU A 578 -31.55 -2.08 17.44
C LEU A 578 -31.96 -2.47 18.86
N ASN A 579 -31.02 -3.03 19.64
CA ASN A 579 -31.28 -3.39 21.04
C ASN A 579 -31.55 -2.16 21.91
N GLU A 580 -30.78 -1.09 21.75
CA GLU A 580 -31.02 0.18 22.46
C GLU A 580 -32.36 0.80 22.06
N SER A 581 -32.70 0.80 20.76
CA SER A 581 -34.01 1.27 20.27
C SER A 581 -35.17 0.46 20.89
N LEU A 582 -34.99 -0.85 21.03
CA LEU A 582 -35.96 -1.75 21.68
C LEU A 582 -36.08 -1.44 23.18
N GLN A 583 -34.97 -1.28 23.89
CA GLN A 583 -34.98 -0.94 25.32
C GLN A 583 -35.59 0.44 25.58
N ALA A 584 -35.27 1.43 24.75
CA ALA A 584 -35.85 2.77 24.83
C ALA A 584 -37.38 2.73 24.62
N THR A 585 -37.85 1.93 23.66
CA THR A 585 -39.28 1.70 23.41
C THR A 585 -39.98 1.05 24.63
N ILE A 586 -39.33 0.10 25.29
CA ILE A 586 -39.86 -0.57 26.50
C ILE A 586 -39.85 0.38 27.72
N ALA A 587 -38.77 1.16 27.90
CA ALA A 587 -38.63 2.11 29.00
C ALA A 587 -39.63 3.27 28.89
N ALA A 588 -39.89 3.74 27.66
CA ALA A 588 -40.88 4.77 27.36
C ALA A 588 -42.29 4.41 27.88
N ALA A 589 -42.63 3.12 27.95
CA ALA A 589 -43.92 2.67 28.47
C ALA A 589 -44.09 2.84 30.00
N LYS A 590 -43.00 3.09 30.74
CA LYS A 590 -42.98 3.18 32.21
C LYS A 590 -42.92 4.62 32.74
N LEU A 591 -42.81 5.62 31.87
CA LEU A 591 -42.69 7.03 32.28
C LEU A 591 -44.02 7.63 32.74
N GLU A 592 -43.96 8.45 33.80
CA GLU A 592 -45.09 9.25 34.25
C GLU A 592 -45.39 10.40 33.29
N GLU A 593 -46.61 10.94 33.33
CA GLU A 593 -47.11 11.90 32.32
C GLU A 593 -46.30 13.22 32.28
N SER A 594 -45.84 13.70 33.45
CA SER A 594 -45.03 14.92 33.60
C SER A 594 -43.60 14.73 33.05
N GLU A 595 -43.00 13.57 33.29
CA GLU A 595 -41.67 13.20 32.80
C GLU A 595 -41.70 12.95 31.28
N ARG A 596 -42.78 12.33 30.79
CA ARG A 596 -43.03 12.10 29.36
C ARG A 596 -42.95 13.39 28.55
N ASN A 597 -43.65 14.45 28.98
CA ASN A 597 -43.66 15.71 28.24
C ASN A 597 -42.27 16.38 28.18
N THR A 598 -41.47 16.24 29.23
CA THR A 598 -40.10 16.76 29.26
C THR A 598 -39.19 15.96 28.34
N ARG A 599 -39.31 14.62 28.38
CA ARG A 599 -38.52 13.71 27.53
C ARG A 599 -38.86 13.87 26.05
N VAL A 600 -40.14 13.99 25.68
CA VAL A 600 -40.59 14.22 24.30
C VAL A 600 -39.94 15.48 23.72
N LYS A 601 -39.97 16.60 24.45
CA LYS A 601 -39.34 17.85 24.00
C LYS A 601 -37.83 17.71 23.76
N GLU A 602 -37.15 16.96 24.62
CA GLU A 602 -35.71 16.71 24.46
C GLU A 602 -35.43 15.82 23.24
N LEU A 603 -36.21 14.75 23.03
CA LEU A 603 -36.09 13.87 21.86
C LEU A 603 -36.40 14.61 20.56
N GLU A 604 -37.42 15.48 20.52
CA GLU A 604 -37.72 16.33 19.37
C GLU A 604 -36.55 17.28 19.04
N ARG A 605 -35.92 17.86 20.07
CA ARG A 605 -34.73 18.70 19.91
C ARG A 605 -33.57 17.91 19.30
N GLN A 606 -33.28 16.73 19.84
CA GLN A 606 -32.21 15.85 19.33
C GLN A 606 -32.49 15.40 17.89
N LEU A 607 -33.73 14.99 17.59
CA LEU A 607 -34.15 14.56 16.27
C LEU A 607 -34.01 15.68 15.22
N ASN A 608 -34.33 16.92 15.59
CA ASN A 608 -34.14 18.07 14.71
C ASN A 608 -32.65 18.30 14.38
N ILE A 609 -31.77 18.22 15.38
CA ILE A 609 -30.32 18.34 15.17
C ILE A 609 -29.81 17.21 14.27
N LEU A 610 -30.21 15.96 14.51
CA LEU A 610 -29.80 14.82 13.69
C LEU A 610 -30.29 14.92 12.25
N ARG A 611 -31.53 15.39 12.03
CA ARG A 611 -32.04 15.66 10.68
C ARG A 611 -31.24 16.73 9.95
N GLN A 612 -30.87 17.81 10.64
CA GLN A 612 -29.98 18.83 10.09
C GLN A 612 -28.62 18.23 9.73
N VAL A 613 -28.03 17.40 10.59
CA VAL A 613 -26.76 16.72 10.30
C VAL A 613 -26.86 15.87 9.04
N VAL A 614 -27.93 15.06 8.90
CA VAL A 614 -28.16 14.23 7.70
C VAL A 614 -28.32 15.10 6.46
N GLU A 615 -29.14 16.16 6.50
CA GLU A 615 -29.35 17.06 5.36
C GLU A 615 -28.05 17.79 4.95
N HIS A 616 -27.25 18.23 5.93
CA HIS A 616 -25.94 18.83 5.67
C HIS A 616 -24.95 17.83 5.10
N ALA A 617 -24.95 16.58 5.59
CA ALA A 617 -24.12 15.52 5.05
C ALA A 617 -24.51 15.19 3.60
N GLU A 618 -25.80 15.11 3.27
CA GLU A 618 -26.27 14.90 1.89
C GLU A 618 -25.81 16.01 0.94
N LYS A 619 -25.92 17.27 1.37
CA LYS A 619 -25.45 18.43 0.58
C LYS A 619 -23.94 18.40 0.33
N LEU A 620 -23.15 17.94 1.31
CA LEU A 620 -21.69 17.83 1.20
C LEU A 620 -21.23 16.58 0.44
N GLY A 621 -22.09 15.55 0.35
CA GLY A 621 -21.84 14.29 -0.34
C GLY A 621 -22.24 14.30 -1.82
N ALA A 622 -23.02 15.28 -2.29
CA ALA A 622 -23.36 15.42 -3.71
C ALA A 622 -22.13 15.82 -4.53
N PRO A 623 -21.83 15.15 -5.66
CA PRO A 623 -20.73 15.57 -6.53
C PRO A 623 -20.99 16.98 -7.03
N ALA A 624 -19.97 17.85 -6.97
CA ALA A 624 -20.04 19.16 -7.57
C ALA A 624 -20.44 19.01 -9.04
N ALA A 625 -21.58 19.59 -9.44
CA ALA A 625 -22.04 19.52 -10.82
C ALA A 625 -20.92 20.00 -11.74
N ALA A 626 -20.49 19.13 -12.67
CA ALA A 626 -19.54 19.52 -13.70
C ALA A 626 -20.09 20.76 -14.42
N PRO A 627 -19.28 21.80 -14.68
CA PRO A 627 -19.74 22.92 -15.47
C PRO A 627 -20.14 22.38 -16.85
N VAL A 628 -21.43 22.49 -17.16
CA VAL A 628 -21.96 22.22 -18.49
C VAL A 628 -21.21 23.17 -19.42
N ALA A 629 -20.33 22.62 -20.25
CA ALA A 629 -19.74 23.38 -21.33
C ALA A 629 -20.90 23.87 -22.22
N ALA A 630 -21.17 25.17 -22.14
CA ALA A 630 -22.06 25.82 -23.09
C ALA A 630 -21.43 25.61 -24.47
N THR A 631 -22.16 24.89 -25.32
CA THR A 631 -21.85 24.68 -26.74
C THR A 631 -22.17 25.92 -27.54
#